data_AF-A0A293MAR1-F1
#
_entry.id   AF-A0A293MAR1-F1
#
_cell.length_a   1.000
_cell.length_b   1.000
_cell.length_c   1.000
_cell.angle_alpha   90.00
_cell.angle_beta   90.00
_cell.angle_gamma   90.00
#
_symmetry.space_group_name_H-M   'P 1'
#
loop_
_entity.id
_entity.type
_entity.pdbx_description
1 polymer ?
#
loop_
_entity_poly.entity_id
_entity_poly.type
_entity_poly.pdbx_seq_one_letter_code
_entity_poly.pdbx_strand_id
1 'polypeptide(L)'
;MFSVIDKVFGERRSPQDKAHFLEVSRHNSAYFGQADPTPKVVTAKVNALLRAHSASYDALLLLDCFVDVLPHHVVKADVATWTRSVGRMISCKKSDPGQHIAWNVLEKLLRRLAKYAELSKDAPDIVSTVLQKILEELSPEAREPREGALRCLHTCMKHFGLLLGSQQGMLEKLLCRHLVAWNSSPTQELVCQCLALLPWCCRGGVQKQSEVWSAQMCRLLATANICLDSLFEDLHVAKSNVPTEAALPLDVPTSPSAHSTVFLNWRRVQNSSHAIQLMLSTGVSHTVPVPSEDILHVVCRMLSMSPSLMYLQPTAHEKMIASIMPSLQCSALELLKQLILSCRQALSRNTVCVTEMILQVILRTAPQPSVDVR
;
A
#
# COMPACT_ATOMS: atom_id res chain seq x y z
N MET A 1 -7.43 35.51 16.03
CA MET A 1 -7.38 34.03 16.01
C MET A 1 -7.24 33.44 17.42
N PHE A 2 -6.35 33.96 18.27
CA PHE A 2 -6.13 33.53 19.68
C PHE A 2 -7.38 33.38 20.54
N SER A 3 -8.16 34.46 20.68
CA SER A 3 -9.40 34.46 21.46
C SER A 3 -10.47 33.54 20.88
N VAL A 4 -10.39 33.21 19.59
CA VAL A 4 -11.37 32.38 18.89
C VAL A 4 -11.06 30.90 19.09
N ILE A 5 -9.79 30.47 19.01
CA ILE A 5 -9.40 29.08 19.28
C ILE A 5 -9.77 28.70 20.72
N ASP A 6 -9.40 29.55 21.69
CA ASP A 6 -9.72 29.27 23.09
C ASP A 6 -11.22 29.29 23.38
N LYS A 7 -11.99 30.14 22.69
CA LYS A 7 -13.46 30.20 22.82
C LYS A 7 -14.17 29.04 22.11
N VAL A 8 -13.64 28.55 20.99
CA VAL A 8 -14.24 27.44 20.22
C VAL A 8 -13.92 26.08 20.86
N PHE A 9 -12.73 25.93 21.42
CA PHE A 9 -12.26 24.70 22.05
C PHE A 9 -12.20 24.76 23.60
N GLY A 10 -12.73 25.81 24.22
CA GLY A 10 -12.79 25.98 25.69
C GLY A 10 -14.20 25.90 26.29
N GLU A 11 -15.25 26.02 25.47
CA GLU A 11 -16.67 25.91 25.89
C GLU A 11 -17.38 24.81 25.08
N ARG A 12 -18.51 24.28 25.60
CA ARG A 12 -19.34 23.24 24.96
C ARG A 12 -20.01 23.74 23.66
N ARG A 13 -19.22 24.08 22.65
CA ARG A 13 -19.70 24.45 21.32
C ARG A 13 -20.13 23.23 20.53
N SER A 14 -21.06 23.45 19.59
CA SER A 14 -21.55 22.37 18.75
C SER A 14 -20.40 21.82 17.86
N PRO A 15 -20.44 20.54 17.48
CA PRO A 15 -19.48 19.97 16.52
C PRO A 15 -19.45 20.73 15.18
N GLN A 16 -20.56 21.34 14.77
CA GLN A 16 -20.68 22.14 13.55
C GLN A 16 -19.87 23.44 13.63
N ASP A 17 -19.93 24.15 14.76
CA ASP A 17 -19.14 25.37 14.97
C ASP A 17 -17.63 25.10 14.92
N LYS A 18 -17.22 23.96 15.49
CA LYS A 18 -15.82 23.50 15.44
C LYS A 18 -15.38 23.16 14.02
N ALA A 19 -16.22 22.43 13.27
CA ALA A 19 -15.94 22.09 11.88
C ALA A 19 -15.81 23.35 11.00
N HIS A 20 -16.75 24.28 11.10
CA HIS A 20 -16.72 25.55 10.37
C HIS A 20 -15.46 26.37 10.73
N PHE A 21 -15.11 26.45 12.01
CA PHE A 21 -13.88 27.13 12.43
C PHE A 21 -12.63 26.49 11.80
N LEU A 22 -12.53 25.16 11.81
CA LEU A 22 -11.39 24.44 11.25
C LEU A 22 -11.30 24.59 9.73
N GLU A 23 -12.43 24.59 9.03
CA GLU A 23 -12.49 24.82 7.58
C GLU A 23 -11.98 26.21 7.23
N VAL A 24 -12.50 27.26 7.88
CA VAL A 24 -12.02 28.64 7.69
C VAL A 24 -10.54 28.76 8.07
N SER A 25 -10.11 28.06 9.11
CA SER A 25 -8.70 28.08 9.55
C SER A 25 -7.76 27.40 8.56
N ARG A 26 -8.17 26.29 7.93
CA ARG A 26 -7.36 25.61 6.90
C ARG A 26 -7.03 26.55 5.75
N HIS A 27 -8.02 27.27 5.23
CA HIS A 27 -7.85 28.21 4.12
C HIS A 27 -6.93 29.39 4.44
N ASN A 28 -6.82 29.76 5.72
CA ASN A 28 -6.03 30.91 6.17
C ASN A 28 -4.68 30.52 6.80
N SER A 29 -4.41 29.22 7.00
CA SER A 29 -3.23 28.74 7.73
C SER A 29 -1.91 28.90 6.95
N ALA A 30 -1.97 29.10 5.62
CA ALA A 30 -0.80 29.29 4.76
C ALA A 30 0.07 30.52 5.09
N TYR A 31 -0.38 31.40 5.99
CA TYR A 31 0.23 32.71 6.28
C TYR A 31 1.03 32.79 7.59
N PHE A 32 1.37 31.67 8.23
CA PHE A 32 2.17 31.71 9.47
C PHE A 32 3.59 32.25 9.21
N GLY A 33 3.78 33.56 9.43
CA GLY A 33 5.08 34.23 9.41
C GLY A 33 5.88 34.01 10.70
N GLN A 34 7.15 34.41 10.71
CA GLN A 34 8.05 34.24 11.86
C GLN A 34 7.59 34.98 13.14
N ALA A 35 6.76 36.02 13.01
CA ALA A 35 6.24 36.82 14.11
C ALA A 35 4.82 36.42 14.55
N ASP A 36 4.18 35.43 13.91
CA ASP A 36 2.81 35.02 14.24
C ASP A 36 2.80 34.21 15.57
N PRO A 37 2.04 34.63 16.60
CA PRO A 37 1.93 33.85 17.83
C PRO A 37 1.03 32.60 17.68
N THR A 38 0.28 32.46 16.57
CA THR A 38 -0.76 31.44 16.37
C THR A 38 -0.23 30.03 16.55
N PRO A 39 0.93 29.65 15.98
CA PRO A 39 1.53 28.35 16.21
C PRO A 39 1.73 28.01 17.68
N LYS A 40 2.20 28.96 18.50
CA LYS A 40 2.44 28.74 19.93
C LYS A 40 1.14 28.49 20.69
N VAL A 41 0.07 29.20 20.33
CA VAL A 41 -1.24 29.04 20.99
C VAL A 41 -1.93 27.75 20.59
N VAL A 42 -1.88 27.37 19.31
CA VAL A 42 -2.38 26.06 18.86
C VAL A 42 -1.67 24.94 19.60
N THR A 43 -0.33 24.97 19.67
CA THR A 43 0.47 23.98 20.39
C THR A 43 0.12 23.93 21.88
N ALA A 44 0.01 25.08 22.54
CA ALA A 44 -0.36 25.15 23.96
C ALA A 44 -1.75 24.53 24.22
N LYS A 45 -2.72 24.82 23.34
CA LYS A 45 -4.07 24.26 23.43
C LYS A 45 -4.09 22.75 23.20
N VAL A 46 -3.39 22.26 22.17
CA VAL A 46 -3.23 20.82 21.92
C VAL A 46 -2.63 20.13 23.15
N ASN A 47 -1.56 20.69 23.72
CA ASN A 47 -0.91 20.15 24.91
C ASN A 47 -1.83 20.14 26.15
N ALA A 48 -2.71 21.13 26.30
CA ALA A 48 -3.72 21.13 27.36
C ALA A 48 -4.79 20.03 27.14
N LEU A 49 -5.30 19.92 25.91
CA LEU A 49 -6.35 18.97 25.56
C LEU A 49 -5.87 17.51 25.61
N LEU A 50 -4.65 17.23 25.16
CA LEU A 50 -4.05 15.89 25.26
C LEU A 50 -3.83 15.45 26.73
N ARG A 51 -3.56 16.40 27.64
CA ARG A 51 -3.44 16.12 29.09
C ARG A 51 -4.79 15.93 29.78
N ALA A 52 -5.82 16.62 29.31
CA ALA A 52 -7.15 16.58 29.92
C ALA A 52 -7.89 15.24 29.72
N HIS A 53 -7.45 14.40 28.78
CA HIS A 53 -8.02 13.09 28.38
C HIS A 53 -9.50 13.09 27.92
N SER A 54 -10.38 13.88 28.55
CA SER A 54 -11.80 14.05 28.26
C SER A 54 -12.10 14.83 26.97
N ALA A 55 -11.16 15.66 26.50
CA ALA A 55 -11.27 16.47 25.27
C ALA A 55 -10.28 16.01 24.19
N SER A 56 -9.96 14.71 24.18
CA SER A 56 -8.92 14.15 23.32
C SER A 56 -9.29 14.21 21.83
N TYR A 57 -10.57 14.09 21.47
CA TYR A 57 -11.07 14.28 20.10
C TYR A 57 -10.82 15.70 19.57
N ASP A 58 -10.98 16.73 20.40
CA ASP A 58 -10.71 18.12 20.03
C ASP A 58 -9.23 18.35 19.74
N ALA A 59 -8.33 17.69 20.49
CA ALA A 59 -6.90 17.71 20.21
C ALA A 59 -6.57 17.10 18.84
N LEU A 60 -7.24 16.00 18.48
CA LEU A 60 -7.06 15.35 17.18
C LEU A 60 -7.50 16.27 16.03
N LEU A 61 -8.64 16.95 16.18
CA LEU A 61 -9.13 17.89 15.16
C LEU A 61 -8.16 19.05 14.91
N LEU A 62 -7.62 19.64 15.99
CA LEU A 62 -6.61 20.70 15.90
C LEU A 62 -5.31 20.19 15.25
N LEU A 63 -4.82 19.02 15.66
CA LEU A 63 -3.63 18.42 15.06
C LEU A 63 -3.84 18.09 13.58
N ASP A 64 -4.98 17.52 13.19
CA ASP A 64 -5.28 17.19 11.80
C ASP A 64 -5.29 18.44 10.90
N CYS A 65 -5.76 19.56 11.45
CA CYS A 65 -5.83 20.85 10.76
C CYS A 65 -4.46 21.55 10.65
N PHE A 66 -3.66 21.57 11.72
CA PHE A 66 -2.51 22.47 11.80
C PHE A 66 -1.14 21.78 11.71
N VAL A 67 -1.02 20.47 11.99
CA VAL A 67 0.30 19.81 12.10
C VAL A 67 1.19 20.00 10.87
N ASP A 68 0.59 20.10 9.68
CA ASP A 68 1.34 20.25 8.45
C ASP A 68 1.81 21.68 8.15
N VAL A 69 1.14 22.66 8.75
CA VAL A 69 1.34 24.08 8.50
C VAL A 69 2.14 24.74 9.63
N LEU A 70 2.18 24.11 10.82
CA LEU A 70 2.97 24.58 11.94
C LEU A 70 4.48 24.63 11.59
N PRO A 71 5.20 25.70 11.99
CA PRO A 71 6.63 25.82 11.78
C PRO A 71 7.43 24.66 12.39
N HIS A 72 8.50 24.23 11.70
CA HIS A 72 9.32 23.09 12.10
C HIS A 72 9.85 23.16 13.53
N HIS A 73 10.30 24.33 13.97
CA HIS A 73 10.85 24.52 15.32
C HIS A 73 9.79 24.33 16.42
N VAL A 74 8.51 24.63 16.14
CA VAL A 74 7.41 24.41 17.08
C VAL A 74 7.08 22.93 17.15
N VAL A 75 6.92 22.27 16.00
CA VAL A 75 6.57 20.85 15.95
C VAL A 75 7.69 19.97 16.53
N LYS A 76 8.96 20.32 16.31
CA LYS A 76 10.12 19.57 16.80
C LYS A 76 10.09 19.35 18.32
N ALA A 77 9.61 20.33 19.10
CA ALA A 77 9.58 20.25 20.55
C ALA A 77 8.56 19.23 21.09
N ASP A 78 7.41 19.11 20.44
CA ASP A 78 6.26 18.35 20.96
C ASP A 78 5.93 17.07 20.17
N VAL A 79 6.49 16.87 18.97
CA VAL A 79 6.09 15.76 18.06
C VAL A 79 6.20 14.39 18.71
N ALA A 80 7.25 14.12 19.51
CA ALA A 80 7.41 12.85 20.20
C ALA A 80 6.27 12.62 21.23
N THR A 81 5.96 13.65 22.02
CA THR A 81 4.90 13.63 23.03
C THR A 81 3.51 13.49 22.40
N TRP A 82 3.27 14.21 21.30
CA TRP A 82 2.03 14.10 20.52
C TRP A 82 1.87 12.70 19.92
N THR A 83 2.93 12.15 19.32
CA THR A 83 2.90 10.81 18.72
C THR A 83 2.55 9.75 19.76
N ARG A 84 3.20 9.78 20.94
CA ARG A 84 2.86 8.86 22.05
C ARG A 84 1.43 9.03 22.54
N SER A 85 0.96 10.28 22.66
CA SER A 85 -0.38 10.56 23.19
C SER A 85 -1.47 10.13 22.23
N VAL A 86 -1.34 10.46 20.94
CA VAL A 86 -2.26 10.00 19.89
C VAL A 86 -2.20 8.48 19.75
N GLY A 87 -1.01 7.87 19.79
CA GLY A 87 -0.86 6.41 19.79
C GLY A 87 -1.64 5.75 20.92
N ARG A 88 -1.58 6.29 22.15
CA ARG A 88 -2.36 5.78 23.30
C ARG A 88 -3.87 5.88 23.11
N MET A 89 -4.36 6.86 22.37
CA MET A 89 -5.80 7.06 22.11
C MET A 89 -6.38 6.06 21.10
N ILE A 90 -5.53 5.47 20.26
CA ILE A 90 -5.95 4.43 19.33
C ILE A 90 -6.36 3.20 20.15
N SER A 91 -7.59 2.75 19.94
CA SER A 91 -8.17 1.60 20.64
C SER A 91 -8.69 0.59 19.63
N CYS A 92 -8.13 -0.63 19.68
CA CYS A 92 -8.45 -1.70 18.75
C CYS A 92 -9.81 -2.37 19.00
N LYS A 93 -10.56 -1.93 20.03
CA LYS A 93 -11.75 -2.64 20.54
C LYS A 93 -13.09 -1.94 20.28
N LYS A 94 -13.10 -0.67 19.85
CA LYS A 94 -14.35 0.08 19.64
C LYS A 94 -14.28 0.92 18.37
N SER A 95 -15.35 0.85 17.56
CA SER A 95 -15.59 1.79 16.45
C SER A 95 -15.97 3.14 17.03
N ASP A 96 -14.97 3.92 17.42
CA ASP A 96 -15.12 5.32 17.79
C ASP A 96 -14.91 6.16 16.52
N PRO A 97 -15.84 7.08 16.17
CA PRO A 97 -15.65 8.00 15.05
C PRO A 97 -14.33 8.77 15.13
N GLY A 98 -13.72 8.98 16.30
CA GLY A 98 -12.39 9.58 16.46
C GLY A 98 -11.22 8.76 15.91
N GLN A 99 -11.38 7.45 15.70
CA GLN A 99 -10.26 6.58 15.33
C GLN A 99 -9.67 6.92 13.95
N HIS A 100 -10.51 7.25 12.95
CA HIS A 100 -9.99 7.60 11.62
C HIS A 100 -9.09 8.85 11.65
N ILE A 101 -9.48 9.86 12.45
CA ILE A 101 -8.67 11.08 12.64
C ILE A 101 -7.40 10.74 13.43
N ALA A 102 -7.50 9.89 14.46
CA ALA A 102 -6.34 9.47 15.23
C ALA A 102 -5.27 8.82 14.36
N TRP A 103 -5.66 7.90 13.46
CA TRP A 103 -4.75 7.28 12.50
C TRP A 103 -4.17 8.28 11.50
N ASN A 104 -4.99 9.18 10.94
CA ASN A 104 -4.52 10.22 10.01
C ASN A 104 -3.50 11.16 10.67
N VAL A 105 -3.78 11.60 11.90
CA VAL A 105 -2.88 12.45 12.68
C VAL A 105 -1.60 11.70 13.03
N LEU A 106 -1.70 10.43 13.41
CA LEU A 106 -0.53 9.61 13.73
C LEU A 106 0.40 9.47 12.51
N GLU A 107 -0.14 9.23 11.32
CA GLU A 107 0.62 9.18 10.07
C GLU A 107 1.37 10.50 9.81
N LYS A 108 0.68 11.65 9.95
CA LYS A 108 1.29 12.98 9.79
C LYS A 108 2.41 13.21 10.82
N LEU A 109 2.20 12.82 12.08
CA LEU A 109 3.20 12.95 13.14
C LEU A 109 4.41 12.04 12.91
N LEU A 110 4.23 10.80 12.44
CA LEU A 110 5.32 9.91 12.05
C LEU A 110 6.16 10.49 10.91
N ARG A 111 5.51 11.07 9.88
CA ARG A 111 6.20 11.79 8.79
C ARG A 111 7.00 12.98 9.30
N ARG A 112 6.50 13.70 10.31
CA ARG A 112 7.22 14.81 10.95
C ARG A 112 8.37 14.32 11.81
N LEU A 113 8.16 13.26 12.61
CA LEU A 113 9.18 12.63 13.44
C LEU A 113 10.38 12.19 12.60
N ALA A 114 10.13 11.60 11.43
CA ALA A 114 11.16 11.15 10.49
C ALA A 114 12.08 12.27 9.99
N LYS A 115 11.64 13.54 10.00
CA LYS A 115 12.45 14.69 9.56
C LYS A 115 13.47 15.14 10.59
N TYR A 116 13.35 14.73 11.86
CA TYR A 116 14.16 15.25 12.95
C TYR A 116 15.15 14.18 13.45
N ALA A 117 16.35 14.17 12.87
CA ALA A 117 17.43 13.22 13.21
C ALA A 117 17.84 13.24 14.70
N GLU A 118 17.68 14.38 15.39
CA GLU A 118 17.97 14.53 16.82
C GLU A 118 16.98 13.79 17.74
N LEU A 119 15.76 13.49 17.26
CA LEU A 119 14.76 12.70 17.98
C LEU A 119 14.99 11.18 17.84
N SER A 120 16.12 10.78 17.24
CA SER A 120 16.50 9.38 17.03
C SER A 120 16.59 8.55 18.30
N LYS A 121 16.77 9.16 19.48
CA LYS A 121 16.78 8.44 20.76
C LYS A 121 15.38 7.98 21.19
N ASP A 122 14.35 8.78 20.89
CA ASP A 122 12.96 8.50 21.26
C ASP A 122 12.22 7.72 20.18
N ALA A 123 12.66 7.84 18.92
CA ALA A 123 12.00 7.22 17.77
C ALA A 123 11.86 5.69 17.89
N PRO A 124 12.85 4.89 18.36
CA PRO A 124 12.70 3.44 18.47
C PRO A 124 11.57 3.00 19.39
N ASP A 125 11.43 3.64 20.55
CA ASP A 125 10.38 3.35 21.53
C ASP A 125 8.98 3.70 20.98
N ILE A 126 8.87 4.89 20.37
CA ILE A 126 7.63 5.37 19.76
C ILE A 126 7.21 4.45 18.62
N VAL A 127 8.13 4.13 17.70
CA VAL A 127 7.85 3.28 16.53
C VAL A 127 7.48 1.87 16.98
N SER A 128 8.15 1.31 17.99
CA SER A 128 7.82 0.00 18.56
C SER A 128 6.39 -0.02 19.12
N THR A 129 6.02 0.98 19.92
CA THR A 129 4.69 1.08 20.51
C THR A 129 3.60 1.25 19.43
N VAL A 130 3.86 2.08 18.42
CA VAL A 130 2.94 2.28 17.30
C VAL A 130 2.80 1.01 16.46
N LEU A 131 3.91 0.30 16.21
CA LEU A 131 3.91 -0.94 15.45
C LEU A 131 3.04 -2.01 16.13
N GLN A 132 3.12 -2.15 17.46
CA GLN A 132 2.27 -3.10 18.19
C GLN A 132 0.77 -2.84 17.93
N LYS A 133 0.34 -1.57 18.00
CA LYS A 133 -1.04 -1.17 17.71
C LYS A 133 -1.45 -1.43 16.26
N ILE A 134 -0.54 -1.17 15.32
CA ILE A 134 -0.76 -1.48 13.91
C ILE A 134 -0.97 -2.99 13.74
N LEU A 135 -0.11 -3.82 14.33
CA LEU A 135 -0.19 -5.28 14.22
C LEU A 135 -1.49 -5.83 14.82
N GLU A 136 -1.96 -5.26 15.92
CA GLU A 136 -3.26 -5.60 16.51
C GLU A 136 -4.43 -5.28 15.57
N GLU A 137 -4.42 -4.14 14.86
CA GLU A 137 -5.45 -3.80 13.87
C GLU A 137 -5.37 -4.63 12.59
N LEU A 138 -4.16 -5.04 12.22
CA LEU A 138 -3.91 -5.83 11.02
C LEU A 138 -4.06 -7.35 11.25
N SER A 139 -4.46 -7.75 12.46
CA SER A 139 -4.57 -9.12 12.92
C SER A 139 -5.40 -9.99 11.96
N PRO A 140 -5.03 -11.28 11.77
CA PRO A 140 -5.70 -12.17 10.83
C PRO A 140 -7.23 -12.29 11.03
N GLU A 141 -7.75 -12.06 12.23
CA GLU A 141 -9.19 -12.12 12.52
C GLU A 141 -9.98 -10.97 11.87
N ALA A 142 -9.31 -9.88 11.45
CA ALA A 142 -9.94 -8.76 10.77
C ALA A 142 -10.29 -9.13 9.30
N ARG A 143 -11.53 -8.85 8.89
CA ARG A 143 -12.01 -9.10 7.52
C ARG A 143 -11.31 -8.21 6.47
N GLU A 144 -11.06 -6.96 6.83
CA GLU A 144 -10.29 -6.00 6.03
C GLU A 144 -9.47 -5.14 7.01
N PRO A 145 -8.17 -4.91 6.74
CA PRO A 145 -7.34 -4.07 7.59
C PRO A 145 -7.75 -2.60 7.48
N ARG A 146 -7.66 -1.88 8.59
CA ARG A 146 -7.96 -0.45 8.61
C ARG A 146 -6.95 0.33 7.77
N GLU A 147 -7.43 1.09 6.79
CA GLU A 147 -6.60 1.88 5.87
C GLU A 147 -5.61 2.80 6.63
N GLY A 148 -6.08 3.50 7.67
CA GLY A 148 -5.22 4.38 8.46
C GLY A 148 -4.06 3.67 9.19
N ALA A 149 -4.26 2.41 9.61
CA ALA A 149 -3.20 1.60 10.20
C ALA A 149 -2.17 1.21 9.14
N LEU A 150 -2.61 0.85 7.93
CA LEU A 150 -1.72 0.57 6.79
C LEU A 150 -0.94 1.80 6.34
N ARG A 151 -1.53 3.01 6.32
CA ARG A 151 -0.78 4.24 6.01
C ARG A 151 0.31 4.53 7.04
N CYS A 152 0.02 4.28 8.32
CA CYS A 152 1.03 4.37 9.38
C CYS A 152 2.12 3.30 9.20
N LEU A 153 1.76 2.06 8.86
CA LEU A 153 2.72 1.00 8.58
C LEU A 153 3.64 1.39 7.42
N HIS A 154 3.07 1.82 6.29
CA HIS A 154 3.81 2.29 5.13
C HIS A 154 4.80 3.41 5.50
N THR A 155 4.35 4.40 6.29
CA THR A 155 5.20 5.48 6.80
C THR A 155 6.33 4.95 7.68
N CYS A 156 6.04 3.99 8.56
CA CYS A 156 7.03 3.32 9.40
C CYS A 156 8.07 2.58 8.56
N MET A 157 7.65 1.80 7.57
CA MET A 157 8.55 1.04 6.70
C MET A 157 9.45 1.96 5.88
N LYS A 158 8.87 3.05 5.33
CA LYS A 158 9.59 4.01 4.50
C LYS A 158 10.66 4.79 5.25
N HIS A 159 10.38 5.21 6.48
CA HIS A 159 11.26 6.13 7.22
C HIS A 159 12.04 5.46 8.35
N PHE A 160 11.53 4.35 8.88
CA PHE A 160 12.06 3.67 10.06
C PHE A 160 12.28 2.17 9.81
N GLY A 161 12.36 1.74 8.54
CA GLY A 161 12.40 0.32 8.15
C GLY A 161 13.43 -0.51 8.91
N LEU A 162 14.63 0.01 9.15
CA LEU A 162 15.70 -0.70 9.88
C LEU A 162 15.30 -1.07 11.32
N LEU A 163 14.41 -0.29 11.95
CA LEU A 163 13.90 -0.56 13.30
C LEU A 163 12.94 -1.77 13.31
N LEU A 164 12.30 -2.05 12.17
CA LEU A 164 11.28 -3.09 12.01
C LEU A 164 11.87 -4.48 11.74
N GLY A 165 13.20 -4.60 11.58
CA GLY A 165 13.78 -5.86 11.09
C GLY A 165 13.66 -7.07 12.00
N SER A 166 13.37 -6.90 13.29
CA SER A 166 13.01 -8.03 14.17
C SER A 166 11.59 -8.57 13.89
N GLN A 167 10.72 -7.75 13.31
CA GLN A 167 9.33 -8.09 13.01
C GLN A 167 9.09 -8.39 11.53
N GLN A 168 10.14 -8.40 10.71
CA GLN A 168 10.04 -8.54 9.25
C GLN A 168 9.27 -9.81 8.84
N GLY A 169 9.61 -10.97 9.42
CA GLY A 169 8.93 -12.23 9.07
C GLY A 169 7.46 -12.26 9.45
N MET A 170 7.07 -11.56 10.52
CA MET A 170 5.67 -11.42 10.91
C MET A 170 4.92 -10.46 9.98
N LEU A 171 5.53 -9.32 9.66
CA LEU A 171 5.01 -8.35 8.69
C LEU A 171 4.83 -9.00 7.32
N GLU A 172 5.78 -9.85 6.90
CA GLU A 172 5.68 -10.60 5.66
C GLU A 172 4.43 -11.48 5.63
N LYS A 173 4.26 -12.35 6.63
CA LYS A 173 3.09 -13.24 6.71
C LYS A 173 1.78 -12.47 6.67
N LEU A 174 1.71 -11.38 7.43
CA LEU A 174 0.54 -10.53 7.51
C LEU A 174 0.23 -9.84 6.19
N LEU A 175 1.23 -9.22 5.56
CA LEU A 175 1.05 -8.50 4.30
C LEU A 175 0.71 -9.47 3.16
N CYS A 176 1.35 -10.64 3.12
CA CYS A 176 1.04 -11.67 2.12
C CYS A 176 -0.39 -12.20 2.25
N ARG A 177 -0.88 -12.38 3.48
CA ARG A 177 -2.29 -12.73 3.72
C ARG A 177 -3.23 -11.67 3.15
N HIS A 178 -2.98 -10.39 3.46
CA HIS A 178 -3.82 -9.30 2.95
C HIS A 178 -3.65 -9.10 1.45
N LEU A 179 -2.50 -9.40 0.85
CA LEU A 179 -2.29 -9.33 -0.61
C LEU A 179 -3.27 -10.24 -1.36
N VAL A 180 -3.58 -11.40 -0.78
CA VAL A 180 -4.40 -12.45 -1.40
C VAL A 180 -5.86 -12.46 -0.93
N ALA A 181 -6.25 -11.46 -0.11
CA ALA A 181 -7.57 -11.29 0.47
C ALA A 181 -8.48 -10.32 -0.33
N TRP A 182 -9.76 -10.25 0.06
CA TRP A 182 -10.76 -9.37 -0.55
C TRP A 182 -10.77 -7.99 0.11
N ASN A 183 -9.85 -7.11 -0.29
CA ASN A 183 -9.79 -5.73 0.21
C ASN A 183 -10.45 -4.71 -0.74
N SER A 184 -10.72 -3.52 -0.23
CA SER A 184 -10.98 -2.33 -1.05
C SER A 184 -9.72 -1.88 -1.81
N SER A 185 -9.90 -1.11 -2.89
CA SER A 185 -8.79 -0.63 -3.72
C SER A 185 -7.74 0.19 -2.95
N PRO A 186 -8.11 1.18 -2.10
CA PRO A 186 -7.14 1.96 -1.32
C PRO A 186 -6.32 1.10 -0.33
N THR A 187 -6.99 0.17 0.35
CA THR A 187 -6.35 -0.78 1.25
C THR A 187 -5.36 -1.65 0.48
N GLN A 188 -5.78 -2.19 -0.67
CA GLN A 188 -4.94 -3.06 -1.49
C GLN A 188 -3.68 -2.36 -2.01
N GLU A 189 -3.81 -1.10 -2.44
CA GLU A 189 -2.68 -0.26 -2.85
C GLU A 189 -1.63 -0.16 -1.74
N LEU A 190 -2.07 0.15 -0.51
CA LEU A 190 -1.18 0.26 0.64
C LEU A 190 -0.51 -1.06 1.00
N VAL A 191 -1.20 -2.20 0.87
CA VAL A 191 -0.59 -3.52 1.08
C VAL A 191 0.52 -3.76 0.06
N CYS A 192 0.28 -3.47 -1.22
CA CYS A 192 1.30 -3.63 -2.27
C CYS A 192 2.50 -2.69 -2.05
N GLN A 193 2.27 -1.44 -1.62
CA GLN A 193 3.34 -0.50 -1.26
C GLN A 193 4.16 -0.98 -0.05
N CYS A 194 3.49 -1.48 1.00
CA CYS A 194 4.18 -2.04 2.16
C CYS A 194 5.02 -3.27 1.77
N LEU A 195 4.49 -4.16 0.94
CA LEU A 195 5.25 -5.30 0.42
C LEU A 195 6.47 -4.85 -0.37
N ALA A 196 6.35 -3.87 -1.26
CA ALA A 196 7.48 -3.35 -2.02
C ALA A 196 8.60 -2.78 -1.13
N LEU A 197 8.25 -2.27 0.06
CA LEU A 197 9.20 -1.76 1.04
C LEU A 197 9.79 -2.83 1.97
N LEU A 198 9.14 -3.98 2.11
CA LEU A 198 9.46 -5.00 3.11
C LEU A 198 10.91 -5.53 3.04
N PRO A 199 11.53 -5.74 1.86
CA PRO A 199 12.93 -6.16 1.80
C PRO A 199 13.90 -5.19 2.48
N TRP A 200 13.57 -3.90 2.49
CA TRP A 200 14.39 -2.83 3.06
C TRP A 200 14.23 -2.68 4.57
N CYS A 201 13.27 -3.39 5.16
CA CYS A 201 13.07 -3.42 6.60
C CYS A 201 13.97 -4.44 7.30
N CYS A 202 14.81 -5.21 6.59
CA CYS A 202 15.60 -6.26 7.21
C CYS A 202 16.79 -5.72 8.03
N ARG A 203 17.14 -6.43 9.11
CA ARG A 203 18.45 -6.25 9.77
C ARG A 203 19.48 -6.98 8.94
N GLY A 204 20.30 -6.23 8.23
CA GLY A 204 21.36 -6.76 7.37
C GLY A 204 21.98 -5.66 6.52
N GLY A 205 23.19 -5.90 6.05
CA GLY A 205 23.78 -5.05 5.02
C GLY A 205 23.06 -5.23 3.67
N VAL A 206 23.55 -4.49 2.68
CA VAL A 206 23.04 -4.46 1.29
C VAL A 206 22.85 -5.85 0.68
N GLN A 207 23.77 -6.78 0.92
CA GLN A 207 23.69 -8.16 0.41
C GLN A 207 22.43 -8.89 0.87
N LYS A 208 22.15 -8.89 2.18
CA LYS A 208 20.96 -9.52 2.75
C LYS A 208 19.67 -8.84 2.28
N GLN A 209 19.68 -7.51 2.13
CA GLN A 209 18.54 -6.78 1.57
C GLN A 209 18.25 -7.24 0.13
N SER A 210 19.28 -7.38 -0.70
CA SER A 210 19.15 -7.90 -2.06
C SER A 210 18.63 -9.34 -2.09
N GLU A 211 19.13 -10.21 -1.23
CA GLU A 211 18.65 -11.61 -1.12
C GLU A 211 17.16 -11.67 -0.76
N VAL A 212 16.74 -10.89 0.24
CA VAL A 212 15.33 -10.84 0.65
C VAL A 212 14.46 -10.24 -0.46
N TRP A 213 14.96 -9.22 -1.16
CA TRP A 213 14.27 -8.62 -2.30
C TRP A 213 14.04 -9.66 -3.40
N SER A 214 15.08 -10.41 -3.77
CA SER A 214 14.99 -11.46 -4.80
C SER A 214 14.07 -12.59 -4.38
N ALA A 215 14.17 -13.07 -3.13
CA ALA A 215 13.27 -14.09 -2.62
C ALA A 215 11.80 -13.66 -2.65
N GLN A 216 11.52 -12.41 -2.28
CA GLN A 216 10.16 -11.87 -2.35
C GLN A 216 9.67 -11.72 -3.80
N MET A 217 10.52 -11.23 -4.71
CA MET A 217 10.20 -11.13 -6.13
C MET A 217 9.83 -12.50 -6.72
N CYS A 218 10.64 -13.53 -6.47
CA CYS A 218 10.39 -14.89 -6.93
C CYS A 218 9.07 -15.45 -6.37
N ARG A 219 8.75 -15.22 -5.09
CA ARG A 219 7.48 -15.68 -4.50
C ARG A 219 6.26 -15.01 -5.11
N LEU A 220 6.34 -13.72 -5.44
CA LEU A 220 5.27 -12.99 -6.13
C LEU A 220 5.07 -13.52 -7.55
N LEU A 221 6.16 -13.77 -8.29
CA LEU A 221 6.12 -14.37 -9.63
C LEU A 221 5.55 -15.79 -9.60
N ALA A 222 5.94 -16.59 -8.61
CA ALA A 222 5.39 -17.93 -8.41
C ALA A 222 3.88 -17.88 -8.13
N THR A 223 3.46 -16.96 -7.25
CA THR A 223 2.04 -16.73 -6.93
C THR A 223 1.23 -16.35 -8.17
N ALA A 224 1.74 -15.41 -8.98
CA ALA A 224 1.10 -15.01 -10.23
C ALA A 224 0.97 -16.20 -11.19
N ASN A 225 2.03 -16.99 -11.37
CA ASN A 225 2.01 -18.15 -12.26
C ASN A 225 1.00 -19.23 -11.84
N ILE A 226 0.93 -19.57 -10.56
CA ILE A 226 -0.03 -20.56 -10.04
C ILE A 226 -1.46 -20.06 -10.20
N CYS A 227 -1.72 -18.78 -9.92
CA CYS A 227 -3.05 -18.21 -10.13
C CYS A 227 -3.41 -18.18 -11.62
N LEU A 228 -2.46 -17.94 -12.52
CA LEU A 228 -2.65 -18.06 -13.97
C LEU A 228 -2.92 -19.52 -14.39
N ASP A 229 -2.23 -20.51 -13.79
CA ASP A 229 -2.50 -21.94 -14.06
C ASP A 229 -3.94 -22.31 -13.69
N SER A 230 -4.44 -21.79 -12.56
CA SER A 230 -5.84 -22.00 -12.15
C SER A 230 -6.83 -21.23 -13.02
N LEU A 231 -6.48 -20.03 -13.48
CA LEU A 231 -7.32 -19.28 -14.43
C LEU A 231 -7.40 -19.98 -15.79
N PHE A 232 -6.32 -20.62 -16.23
CA PHE A 232 -6.21 -21.17 -17.59
C PHE A 232 -6.40 -22.69 -17.68
N GLU A 233 -6.84 -23.34 -16.60
CA GLU A 233 -6.91 -24.80 -16.49
C GLU A 233 -7.63 -25.48 -17.67
N ASP A 234 -8.67 -24.83 -18.21
CA ASP A 234 -9.48 -25.35 -19.33
C ASP A 234 -9.19 -24.68 -20.69
N LEU A 235 -8.22 -23.76 -20.77
CA LEU A 235 -7.96 -22.94 -21.96
C LEU A 235 -6.83 -23.46 -22.86
N HIS A 236 -6.35 -24.69 -22.64
CA HIS A 236 -5.22 -25.30 -23.37
C HIS A 236 -3.94 -24.42 -23.37
N VAL A 237 -3.78 -23.53 -22.38
CA VAL A 237 -2.58 -22.73 -22.19
C VAL A 237 -1.56 -23.54 -21.40
N ALA A 238 -0.28 -23.46 -21.77
CA ALA A 238 0.80 -24.14 -21.04
C ALA A 238 0.80 -23.74 -19.56
N LYS A 239 0.85 -24.76 -18.68
CA LYS A 239 1.02 -24.59 -17.23
C LYS A 239 2.46 -24.21 -16.91
N SER A 240 2.64 -23.49 -15.82
CA SER A 240 3.96 -23.18 -15.30
C SER A 240 4.61 -24.42 -14.66
N ASN A 241 5.94 -24.53 -14.75
CA ASN A 241 6.72 -25.56 -14.03
C ASN A 241 7.08 -25.14 -12.59
N VAL A 242 6.45 -24.10 -12.07
CA VAL A 242 6.77 -23.54 -10.75
C VAL A 242 6.16 -24.41 -9.64
N PRO A 243 6.95 -24.87 -8.66
CA PRO A 243 6.43 -25.61 -7.51
C PRO A 243 5.48 -24.76 -6.67
N THR A 244 4.39 -25.36 -6.17
CA THR A 244 3.40 -24.67 -5.32
C THR A 244 4.01 -24.08 -4.05
N GLU A 245 5.02 -24.75 -3.50
CA GLU A 245 5.75 -24.32 -2.28
C GLU A 245 6.56 -23.03 -2.49
N ALA A 246 6.86 -22.67 -3.74
CA ALA A 246 7.59 -21.45 -4.07
C ALA A 246 6.69 -20.20 -4.01
N ALA A 247 5.37 -20.34 -3.93
CA ALA A 247 4.44 -19.23 -3.88
C ALA A 247 4.12 -18.77 -2.45
N LEU A 248 3.45 -17.62 -2.36
CA LEU A 248 2.93 -17.13 -1.10
C LEU A 248 1.81 -18.04 -0.60
N PRO A 249 1.65 -18.22 0.74
CA PRO A 249 0.54 -18.99 1.27
C PRO A 249 -0.78 -18.34 0.86
N LEU A 250 -1.58 -19.08 0.08
CA LEU A 250 -2.86 -18.62 -0.41
C LEU A 250 -3.96 -19.09 0.53
N ASP A 251 -4.71 -18.16 1.13
CA ASP A 251 -5.91 -18.52 1.88
C ASP A 251 -6.98 -19.04 0.91
N VAL A 252 -7.26 -20.35 0.94
CA VAL A 252 -8.33 -20.94 0.14
C VAL A 252 -9.64 -20.84 0.93
N PRO A 253 -10.69 -20.18 0.41
CA PRO A 253 -11.99 -20.16 1.08
C PRO A 253 -12.49 -21.60 1.31
N THR A 254 -13.17 -21.85 2.42
CA THR A 254 -13.63 -23.21 2.81
C THR A 254 -14.71 -23.79 1.89
N SER A 255 -15.37 -22.96 1.07
CA SER A 255 -16.31 -23.38 0.02
C SER A 255 -16.46 -22.31 -1.09
N PRO A 256 -15.45 -22.11 -1.94
CA PRO A 256 -15.57 -21.13 -3.00
C PRO A 256 -16.49 -21.68 -4.09
N SER A 257 -17.48 -20.89 -4.51
CA SER A 257 -18.12 -21.14 -5.80
C SER A 257 -17.07 -20.99 -6.91
N ALA A 258 -17.23 -21.71 -8.03
CA ALA A 258 -16.31 -21.60 -9.17
C ALA A 258 -16.08 -20.14 -9.61
N HIS A 259 -17.14 -19.32 -9.57
CA HIS A 259 -17.07 -17.88 -9.84
C HIS A 259 -16.18 -17.12 -8.85
N SER A 260 -16.29 -17.42 -7.55
CA SER A 260 -15.45 -16.82 -6.52
C SER A 260 -13.97 -17.13 -6.75
N THR A 261 -13.65 -18.35 -7.18
CA THR A 261 -12.28 -18.78 -7.47
C THR A 261 -11.66 -18.02 -8.64
N VAL A 262 -12.39 -17.81 -9.74
CA VAL A 262 -11.91 -17.06 -10.91
C VAL A 262 -11.54 -15.62 -10.53
N PHE A 263 -12.47 -14.88 -9.92
CA PHE A 263 -12.20 -13.49 -9.55
C PHE A 263 -11.13 -13.36 -8.46
N LEU A 264 -11.03 -14.33 -7.55
CA LEU A 264 -9.99 -14.37 -6.55
C LEU A 264 -8.59 -14.55 -7.18
N ASN A 265 -8.44 -15.52 -8.09
CA ASN A 265 -7.17 -15.75 -8.78
C ASN A 265 -6.81 -14.57 -9.69
N TRP A 266 -7.79 -13.99 -10.40
CA TRP A 266 -7.59 -12.76 -11.17
C TRP A 266 -7.03 -11.63 -10.29
N ARG A 267 -7.68 -11.37 -9.15
CA ARG A 267 -7.23 -10.34 -8.21
C ARG A 267 -5.83 -10.63 -7.66
N ARG A 268 -5.51 -11.89 -7.35
CA ARG A 268 -4.16 -12.30 -6.91
C ARG A 268 -3.09 -12.04 -7.97
N VAL A 269 -3.38 -12.31 -9.24
CA VAL A 269 -2.48 -11.96 -10.35
C VAL A 269 -2.30 -10.46 -10.45
N GLN A 270 -3.38 -9.68 -10.39
CA GLN A 270 -3.33 -8.21 -10.43
C GLN A 270 -2.49 -7.64 -9.27
N ASN A 271 -2.77 -8.10 -8.05
CA ASN A 271 -2.09 -7.63 -6.84
C ASN A 271 -0.61 -8.02 -6.84
N SER A 272 -0.27 -9.24 -7.25
CA SER A 272 1.12 -9.70 -7.35
C SER A 272 1.88 -8.91 -8.42
N SER A 273 1.27 -8.69 -9.59
CA SER A 273 1.85 -7.90 -10.67
C SER A 273 2.09 -6.45 -10.24
N HIS A 274 1.14 -5.86 -9.52
CA HIS A 274 1.27 -4.51 -8.98
C HIS A 274 2.37 -4.40 -7.91
N ALA A 275 2.45 -5.37 -6.99
CA ALA A 275 3.54 -5.43 -6.01
C ALA A 275 4.92 -5.56 -6.68
N ILE A 276 5.02 -6.36 -7.75
CA ILE A 276 6.24 -6.49 -8.55
C ILE A 276 6.59 -5.14 -9.21
N GLN A 277 5.61 -4.46 -9.83
CA GLN A 277 5.81 -3.13 -10.41
C GLN A 277 6.35 -2.13 -9.38
N LEU A 278 5.74 -2.11 -8.18
CA LEU A 278 6.19 -1.23 -7.09
C LEU A 278 7.60 -1.59 -6.62
N MET A 279 7.94 -2.88 -6.50
CA MET A 279 9.30 -3.32 -6.18
C MET A 279 10.33 -2.88 -7.22
N LEU A 280 9.98 -2.88 -8.51
CA LEU A 280 10.83 -2.38 -9.60
C LEU A 280 10.95 -0.84 -9.59
N SER A 281 9.91 -0.14 -9.14
CA SER A 281 9.85 1.33 -9.11
C SER A 281 10.52 1.96 -7.88
N THR A 282 10.67 1.19 -6.80
CA THR A 282 11.18 1.69 -5.53
C THR A 282 12.65 2.07 -5.71
N GLY A 283 12.97 3.35 -5.51
CA GLY A 283 14.33 3.87 -5.63
C GLY A 283 15.26 3.21 -4.60
N VAL A 284 16.19 2.39 -5.07
CA VAL A 284 17.18 1.71 -4.26
C VAL A 284 18.56 2.35 -4.42
N SER A 285 19.33 2.41 -3.33
CA SER A 285 20.69 2.94 -3.33
C SER A 285 21.72 1.98 -3.94
N HIS A 286 21.32 0.76 -4.29
CA HIS A 286 22.18 -0.30 -4.78
C HIS A 286 21.47 -1.17 -5.81
N THR A 287 22.25 -1.95 -6.56
CA THR A 287 21.75 -2.86 -7.60
C THR A 287 21.16 -4.13 -7.00
N VAL A 288 20.02 -4.58 -7.52
CA VAL A 288 19.39 -5.87 -7.20
C VAL A 288 19.31 -6.75 -8.46
N PRO A 289 19.39 -8.09 -8.33
CA PRO A 289 19.30 -8.99 -9.46
C PRO A 289 17.83 -9.18 -9.85
N VAL A 290 17.42 -8.46 -10.90
CA VAL A 290 16.05 -8.54 -11.43
C VAL A 290 15.89 -9.80 -12.30
N PRO A 291 14.95 -10.70 -12.01
CA PRO A 291 14.67 -11.87 -12.83
C PRO A 291 13.85 -11.48 -14.07
N SER A 292 14.47 -10.79 -15.03
CA SER A 292 13.79 -10.24 -16.21
C SER A 292 13.09 -11.30 -17.05
N GLU A 293 13.69 -12.48 -17.21
CA GLU A 293 13.12 -13.58 -17.98
C GLU A 293 11.83 -14.13 -17.34
N ASP A 294 11.81 -14.32 -16.02
CA ASP A 294 10.62 -14.80 -15.31
C ASP A 294 9.47 -13.77 -15.36
N ILE A 295 9.81 -12.47 -15.26
CA ILE A 295 8.84 -11.38 -15.39
C ILE A 295 8.26 -11.37 -16.82
N LEU A 296 9.12 -11.46 -17.84
CA LEU A 296 8.70 -11.52 -19.24
C LEU A 296 7.84 -12.76 -19.51
N HIS A 297 8.16 -13.91 -18.91
CA HIS A 297 7.34 -15.11 -19.03
C HIS A 297 5.92 -14.89 -18.48
N VAL A 298 5.77 -14.28 -17.31
CA VAL A 298 4.45 -13.93 -16.75
C VAL A 298 3.70 -12.96 -17.67
N VAL A 299 4.37 -11.92 -18.17
CA VAL A 299 3.78 -10.97 -19.13
C VAL A 299 3.29 -11.69 -20.38
N CYS A 300 4.12 -12.56 -20.96
CA CYS A 300 3.77 -13.39 -22.12
C CYS A 300 2.50 -14.18 -21.84
N ARG A 301 2.41 -14.89 -20.71
CA ARG A 301 1.23 -15.69 -20.37
C ARG A 301 -0.05 -14.86 -20.25
N MET A 302 0.03 -13.69 -19.63
CA MET A 302 -1.11 -12.76 -19.51
C MET A 302 -1.53 -12.19 -20.87
N LEU A 303 -0.59 -11.98 -21.79
CA LEU A 303 -0.86 -11.51 -23.15
C LEU A 303 -1.31 -12.63 -24.09
N SER A 304 -0.87 -13.89 -23.92
CA SER A 304 -1.15 -15.00 -24.84
C SER A 304 -2.64 -15.29 -25.02
N MET A 305 -3.46 -14.94 -24.04
CA MET A 305 -4.89 -15.16 -24.07
C MET A 305 -5.59 -14.39 -25.20
N SER A 306 -6.30 -15.10 -26.08
CA SER A 306 -7.02 -14.52 -27.22
C SER A 306 -8.52 -14.85 -27.15
N PRO A 307 -9.43 -13.94 -27.56
CA PRO A 307 -10.86 -14.25 -27.72
C PRO A 307 -11.10 -15.43 -28.66
N SER A 308 -10.20 -15.66 -29.63
CA SER A 308 -10.27 -16.78 -30.58
C SER A 308 -10.04 -18.15 -29.95
N LEU A 309 -9.55 -18.22 -28.71
CA LEU A 309 -9.41 -19.47 -27.96
C LEU A 309 -10.74 -19.93 -27.36
N MET A 310 -11.77 -19.09 -27.38
CA MET A 310 -13.08 -19.40 -26.81
C MET A 310 -13.98 -19.99 -27.90
N TYR A 311 -14.38 -21.25 -27.72
CA TYR A 311 -15.15 -22.03 -28.69
C TYR A 311 -16.50 -21.37 -29.07
N LEU A 312 -17.13 -21.85 -30.16
CA LEU A 312 -18.47 -21.39 -30.62
C LEU A 312 -19.56 -21.44 -29.53
N GLN A 313 -19.39 -22.28 -28.49
CA GLN A 313 -20.23 -22.31 -27.29
C GLN A 313 -19.37 -22.22 -26.04
N PRO A 314 -18.98 -21.00 -25.62
CA PRO A 314 -18.08 -20.85 -24.48
C PRO A 314 -18.82 -21.22 -23.19
N THR A 315 -18.16 -22.01 -22.36
CA THR A 315 -18.57 -22.34 -21.00
C THR A 315 -18.71 -21.07 -20.15
N ALA A 316 -19.40 -21.19 -19.00
CA ALA A 316 -19.52 -20.07 -18.06
C ALA A 316 -18.14 -19.58 -17.57
N HIS A 317 -17.18 -20.48 -17.41
CA HIS A 317 -15.80 -20.19 -17.02
C HIS A 317 -15.06 -19.36 -18.09
N GLU A 318 -15.11 -19.80 -19.35
CA GLU A 318 -14.50 -19.08 -20.47
C GLU A 318 -15.08 -17.67 -20.64
N LYS A 319 -16.40 -17.51 -20.49
CA LYS A 319 -17.05 -16.19 -20.53
C LYS A 319 -16.56 -15.27 -19.40
N MET A 320 -16.30 -15.81 -18.22
CA MET A 320 -15.75 -15.03 -17.10
C MET A 320 -14.30 -14.64 -17.35
N ILE A 321 -13.51 -15.56 -17.89
CA ILE A 321 -12.13 -15.25 -18.27
C ILE A 321 -12.10 -14.16 -19.36
N ALA A 322 -13.03 -14.21 -20.32
CA ALA A 322 -13.19 -13.19 -21.35
C ALA A 322 -13.44 -11.81 -20.75
N SER A 323 -14.22 -11.72 -19.67
CA SER A 323 -14.58 -10.43 -19.06
C SER A 323 -13.43 -9.81 -18.26
N ILE A 324 -12.56 -10.62 -17.65
CA ILE A 324 -11.37 -10.14 -16.92
C ILE A 324 -10.13 -9.94 -17.82
N MET A 325 -10.17 -10.49 -19.03
CA MET A 325 -9.08 -10.46 -20.02
C MET A 325 -8.45 -9.07 -20.21
N PRO A 326 -9.22 -8.00 -20.48
CA PRO A 326 -8.60 -6.72 -20.80
C PRO A 326 -7.84 -6.17 -19.60
N SER A 327 -8.33 -6.42 -18.38
CA SER A 327 -7.64 -6.04 -17.15
C SER A 327 -6.34 -6.81 -16.95
N LEU A 328 -6.29 -8.12 -17.27
CA LEU A 328 -5.04 -8.89 -17.26
C LEU A 328 -4.03 -8.32 -18.25
N GLN A 329 -4.45 -8.05 -19.49
CA GLN A 329 -3.57 -7.51 -20.52
C GLN A 329 -3.04 -6.12 -20.16
N CYS A 330 -3.88 -5.23 -19.60
CA CYS A 330 -3.43 -3.93 -19.10
C CYS A 330 -2.37 -4.08 -17.99
N SER A 331 -2.57 -5.01 -17.06
CA SER A 331 -1.60 -5.28 -15.98
C SER A 331 -0.27 -5.82 -16.52
N ALA A 332 -0.33 -6.68 -17.55
CA ALA A 332 0.85 -7.20 -18.24
C ALA A 332 1.66 -6.08 -18.93
N LEU A 333 0.97 -5.15 -19.60
CA LEU A 333 1.59 -4.01 -20.26
C LEU A 333 2.22 -3.03 -19.27
N GLU A 334 1.57 -2.75 -18.14
CA GLU A 334 2.15 -1.89 -17.11
C GLU A 334 3.36 -2.55 -16.45
N LEU A 335 3.33 -3.88 -16.24
CA LEU A 335 4.49 -4.64 -15.77
C LEU A 335 5.64 -4.61 -16.77
N LEU A 336 5.36 -4.80 -18.07
CA LEU A 336 6.35 -4.71 -19.14
C LEU A 336 6.98 -3.32 -19.21
N LYS A 337 6.15 -2.27 -19.18
CA LYS A 337 6.60 -0.87 -19.15
C LYS A 337 7.51 -0.64 -17.95
N GLN A 338 7.12 -1.08 -16.76
CA GLN A 338 7.90 -0.87 -15.56
C GLN A 338 9.23 -1.62 -15.58
N LEU A 339 9.25 -2.85 -16.11
CA LEU A 339 10.48 -3.61 -16.34
C LEU A 339 11.43 -2.86 -17.29
N ILE A 340 10.91 -2.32 -18.41
CA ILE A 340 11.69 -1.53 -19.36
C ILE A 340 12.29 -0.28 -18.72
N LEU A 341 11.48 0.46 -17.95
CA LEU A 341 11.92 1.68 -17.27
C LEU A 341 13.00 1.43 -16.22
N SER A 342 12.89 0.33 -15.47
CA SER A 342 13.81 -0.03 -14.39
C SER A 342 15.10 -0.67 -14.90
N CYS A 343 15.03 -1.59 -15.86
CA CYS A 343 16.21 -2.34 -16.33
C CYS A 343 16.91 -1.70 -17.54
N ARG A 344 16.21 -0.91 -18.36
CA ARG A 344 16.77 -0.16 -19.51
C ARG A 344 17.69 -1.03 -20.37
N GLN A 345 18.98 -0.67 -20.46
CA GLN A 345 19.99 -1.36 -21.26
C GLN A 345 20.26 -2.81 -20.81
N ALA A 346 19.94 -3.17 -19.56
CA ALA A 346 20.09 -4.54 -19.08
C ALA A 346 19.12 -5.52 -19.78
N LEU A 347 18.06 -5.03 -20.43
CA LEU A 347 17.12 -5.84 -21.21
C LEU A 347 17.55 -6.05 -22.67
N SER A 348 18.76 -5.65 -23.07
CA SER A 348 19.22 -5.79 -24.46
C SER A 348 19.14 -7.24 -24.97
N ARG A 349 19.38 -8.22 -24.08
CA ARG A 349 19.25 -9.65 -24.38
C ARG A 349 17.81 -10.08 -24.65
N ASN A 350 16.83 -9.35 -24.11
CA ASN A 350 15.41 -9.66 -24.21
C ASN A 350 14.68 -8.80 -25.26
N THR A 351 15.38 -7.97 -26.04
CA THR A 351 14.75 -7.01 -26.97
C THR A 351 13.84 -7.67 -28.00
N VAL A 352 14.22 -8.86 -28.51
CA VAL A 352 13.39 -9.60 -29.48
C VAL A 352 12.05 -9.98 -28.84
N CYS A 353 12.09 -10.61 -27.66
CA CYS A 353 10.90 -11.02 -26.91
C CYS A 353 9.99 -9.82 -26.58
N VAL A 354 10.57 -8.71 -26.11
CA VAL A 354 9.81 -7.48 -25.82
C VAL A 354 9.15 -6.92 -27.08
N THR A 355 9.85 -6.91 -28.21
CA THR A 355 9.33 -6.42 -29.49
C THR A 355 8.17 -7.28 -29.97
N GLU A 356 8.30 -8.60 -29.89
CA GLU A 356 7.25 -9.54 -30.25
C GLU A 356 5.98 -9.35 -29.40
N MET A 357 6.13 -9.16 -28.08
CA MET A 357 4.99 -8.86 -27.20
C MET A 357 4.26 -7.58 -27.60
N ILE A 358 5.01 -6.51 -27.89
CA ILE A 358 4.44 -5.22 -28.32
C ILE A 358 3.70 -5.40 -29.65
N LEU A 359 4.30 -6.09 -30.61
CA LEU A 359 3.67 -6.39 -31.91
C LEU A 359 2.39 -7.21 -31.74
N GLN A 360 2.39 -8.24 -30.88
CA GLN A 360 1.21 -9.04 -30.60
C GLN A 360 0.04 -8.20 -30.09
N VAL A 361 0.30 -7.23 -29.21
CA VAL A 361 -0.73 -6.33 -28.68
C VAL A 361 -1.27 -5.39 -29.75
N ILE A 362 -0.39 -4.81 -30.58
CA ILE A 362 -0.79 -3.93 -31.69
C ILE A 362 -1.62 -4.70 -32.72
N LEU A 363 -1.19 -5.89 -33.12
CA LEU A 363 -1.89 -6.70 -34.13
C LEU A 363 -3.27 -7.17 -33.65
N ARG A 364 -3.44 -7.40 -32.35
CA ARG A 364 -4.74 -7.79 -31.76
C ARG A 364 -5.71 -6.62 -31.60
N THR A 365 -5.20 -5.40 -31.51
CA THR A 365 -6.00 -4.17 -31.43
C THR A 365 -6.36 -3.60 -32.79
N ALA A 366 -5.72 -4.10 -33.87
CA ALA A 366 -6.12 -3.79 -35.22
C ALA A 366 -7.53 -4.36 -35.51
N PRO A 367 -8.45 -3.56 -36.11
CA PRO A 367 -9.78 -4.05 -36.44
C PRO A 367 -9.63 -5.25 -37.38
N GLN A 368 -10.15 -6.41 -36.95
CA GLN A 368 -10.35 -7.55 -37.83
C GLN A 368 -11.24 -7.05 -38.98
N PRO A 369 -10.85 -7.25 -40.26
CA PRO A 369 -11.75 -6.94 -41.36
C PRO A 369 -13.03 -7.72 -41.12
N SER A 370 -14.16 -7.00 -41.04
CA SER A 370 -15.48 -7.60 -40.89
C SER A 370 -15.65 -8.63 -41.99
N VAL A 371 -15.60 -9.91 -41.63
CA VAL A 371 -16.07 -10.97 -42.52
C VAL A 371 -17.58 -10.78 -42.57
N ASP A 372 -18.06 -10.10 -43.61
CA ASP A 372 -19.45 -10.09 -44.01
C ASP A 372 -19.85 -11.54 -44.28
N VAL A 373 -20.40 -12.20 -43.26
CA VAL A 373 -21.12 -13.46 -43.44
C VAL A 373 -22.52 -13.05 -43.89
N ARG A 374 -22.71 -13.01 -45.21
CA ARG A 374 -24.04 -13.05 -45.84
C ARG A 374 -24.57 -14.47 -45.85
#